data_AF-A0AAV9P1T7-F1
#
_entry.id   AF-A0AAV9P1T7-F1
#
_cell.length_a   1.000
_cell.length_b   1.000
_cell.length_c   1.000
_cell.angle_alpha   90.00
_cell.angle_beta   90.00
_cell.angle_gamma   90.00
#
_symmetry.space_group_name_H-M   'P 1'
#
loop_
_entity.id
_entity.type
_entity.pdbx_description
1 polymer ?
#
loop_
_entity_poly.entity_id
_entity_poly.type
_entity_poly.pdbx_seq_one_letter_code
_entity_poly.pdbx_strand_id
1 'polypeptide(L)'
;MVHTEILETPSIKADQAVWTSYGSATINKPADTVWRAIRDFRSWKVWNEYTPEVTTKTGTNEVAVGDQVTVHYRPEPTGTISQIPCTAMTVSDAERTLCWRGEPFGVPAWLLLPEKVQRVTPKGDDSCLYEIFETQSGPMSYLVKWGMGAKQSAMNQGIADALRRYAEGESGNK
;
A
#
# COMPACT_ATOMS: atom_id res chain seq x y z
N MET A 1 -10.53 -13.93 -0.25
CA MET A 1 -11.87 -13.34 -0.07
C MET A 1 -11.76 -11.89 -0.52
N VAL A 2 -12.57 -11.42 -1.48
CA VAL A 2 -12.50 -10.02 -1.95
C VAL A 2 -13.26 -9.18 -0.93
N HIS A 3 -12.60 -8.18 -0.35
CA HIS A 3 -13.26 -7.19 0.50
C HIS A 3 -14.33 -6.48 -0.32
N THR A 4 -15.58 -6.55 0.14
CA THR A 4 -16.75 -6.09 -0.63
C THR A 4 -17.08 -4.63 -0.41
N GLU A 5 -16.49 -4.01 0.60
CA GLU A 5 -16.71 -2.60 0.93
C GLU A 5 -15.78 -1.69 0.12
N ILE A 6 -16.31 -0.56 -0.33
CA ILE A 6 -15.53 0.51 -0.94
C ILE A 6 -14.95 1.35 0.18
N LEU A 7 -13.63 1.50 0.18
CA LEU A 7 -12.93 2.38 1.11
C LEU A 7 -12.57 3.68 0.42
N GLU A 8 -13.02 4.80 0.97
CA GLU A 8 -12.65 6.12 0.45
C GLU A 8 -11.16 6.39 0.62
N THR A 9 -10.63 7.17 -0.31
CA THR A 9 -9.26 7.66 -0.30
C THR A 9 -9.27 9.19 -0.43
N PRO A 10 -8.11 9.87 -0.34
CA PRO A 10 -8.07 11.33 -0.40
C PRO A 10 -8.82 11.93 -1.59
N SER A 11 -8.71 11.32 -2.78
CA SER A 11 -9.32 11.84 -4.00
C SER A 11 -10.47 10.98 -4.54
N ILE A 12 -10.62 9.72 -4.13
CA ILE A 12 -11.66 8.81 -4.64
C ILE A 12 -12.74 8.63 -3.57
N LYS A 13 -13.93 9.17 -3.83
CA LYS A 13 -15.11 9.02 -2.98
C LYS A 13 -15.88 7.75 -3.31
N ALA A 14 -16.74 7.33 -2.38
CA ALA A 14 -17.44 6.05 -2.49
C ALA A 14 -18.30 5.94 -3.76
N ASP A 15 -18.86 7.06 -4.23
CA ASP A 15 -19.68 7.16 -5.45
C ASP A 15 -18.86 7.18 -6.75
N GLN A 16 -17.54 7.40 -6.66
CA GLN A 16 -16.60 7.42 -7.79
C GLN A 16 -15.81 6.11 -7.91
N ALA A 17 -15.65 5.39 -6.81
CA ALA A 17 -14.88 4.15 -6.75
C ALA A 17 -15.58 3.00 -7.47
N VAL A 18 -14.81 2.22 -8.21
CA VAL A 18 -15.30 0.99 -8.86
C VAL A 18 -15.14 -0.23 -7.96
N TRP A 19 -14.02 -0.26 -7.22
CA TRP A 19 -13.69 -1.35 -6.30
C TRP A 19 -12.50 -0.98 -5.40
N THR A 20 -12.34 -1.76 -4.34
CA THR A 20 -11.20 -1.69 -3.42
C THR A 20 -10.58 -3.08 -3.26
N SER A 21 -9.26 -3.18 -3.38
CA SER A 21 -8.49 -4.33 -2.88
C SER A 21 -8.07 -4.05 -1.45
N TYR A 22 -8.01 -5.08 -0.61
CA TYR A 22 -7.77 -4.91 0.82
C TYR A 22 -6.91 -6.04 1.38
N GLY A 23 -6.07 -5.70 2.35
CA GLY A 23 -5.35 -6.61 3.22
C GLY A 23 -5.17 -5.99 4.60
N SER A 24 -5.03 -6.82 5.62
CA SER A 24 -4.82 -6.33 6.98
C SER A 24 -4.15 -7.36 7.86
N ALA A 25 -3.49 -6.89 8.92
CA ALA A 25 -2.94 -7.74 9.96
C ALA A 25 -3.05 -7.05 11.32
N THR A 26 -3.48 -7.81 12.34
CA THR A 26 -3.24 -7.43 13.73
C THR A 26 -1.80 -7.77 14.06
N ILE A 27 -1.07 -6.79 14.59
CA ILE A 27 0.36 -6.90 14.91
C ILE A 27 0.52 -6.65 16.41
N ASN A 28 1.16 -7.59 17.11
CA ASN A 28 1.44 -7.54 18.55
C ASN A 28 2.69 -6.69 18.84
N LYS A 29 2.67 -5.45 18.32
CA LYS A 29 3.65 -4.41 18.60
C LYS A 29 2.95 -3.05 18.71
N PRO A 30 3.55 -2.08 19.43
CA PRO A 30 3.06 -0.71 19.46
C PRO A 30 2.96 -0.11 18.05
N ALA A 31 1.91 0.68 17.82
CA ALA A 31 1.63 1.30 16.53
C ALA A 31 2.81 2.13 15.99
N ASP A 32 3.55 2.83 16.86
CA ASP A 32 4.72 3.63 16.47
C ASP A 32 5.89 2.78 15.97
N THR A 33 6.04 1.56 16.46
CA THR A 33 7.06 0.63 15.99
C THR A 33 6.72 0.16 14.59
N VAL A 34 5.48 -0.24 14.36
CA VAL A 34 5.00 -0.66 13.03
C VAL A 34 5.05 0.50 12.03
N TRP A 35 4.61 1.68 12.45
CA TRP A 35 4.61 2.87 11.59
C TRP A 35 6.02 3.28 11.16
N ARG A 36 7.01 3.21 12.06
CA ARG A 36 8.41 3.44 11.69
C ARG A 36 8.91 2.47 10.62
N ALA A 37 8.51 1.20 10.66
CA ALA A 37 8.86 0.23 9.62
C ALA A 37 8.21 0.58 8.26
N ILE A 38 6.96 1.07 8.26
CA ILE A 38 6.30 1.55 7.04
C ILE A 38 7.01 2.79 6.48
N ARG A 39 7.40 3.75 7.34
CA ARG A 39 8.12 4.96 6.94
C ARG A 39 9.57 4.73 6.53
N ASP A 40 10.18 3.61 6.94
CA ASP A 40 11.52 3.24 6.51
C ASP A 40 11.49 2.50 5.17
N PHE A 41 11.30 3.23 4.08
CA PHE A 41 11.23 2.69 2.72
C PHE A 41 12.47 1.88 2.32
N ARG A 42 13.65 2.20 2.88
CA ARG A 42 14.89 1.43 2.64
C ARG A 42 14.83 0.02 3.21
N SER A 43 14.06 -0.19 4.27
CA SER A 43 13.84 -1.52 4.86
C SER A 43 12.86 -2.37 4.06
N TRP A 44 12.08 -1.81 3.13
CA TRP A 44 11.01 -2.54 2.46
C TRP A 44 11.54 -3.75 1.70
N LYS A 45 12.72 -3.68 1.07
CA LYS A 45 13.36 -4.86 0.43
C LYS A 45 13.63 -6.04 1.37
N VAL A 46 13.67 -5.80 2.68
CA VAL A 46 13.94 -6.82 3.70
C VAL A 46 12.69 -7.62 4.01
N TRP A 47 11.53 -6.97 4.06
CA TRP A 47 10.28 -7.58 4.51
C TRP A 47 9.18 -7.60 3.44
N ASN A 48 9.10 -6.58 2.59
CA ASN A 48 8.07 -6.44 1.57
C ASN A 48 8.52 -7.00 0.22
N GLU A 49 8.27 -8.29 0.00
CA GLU A 49 8.56 -8.94 -1.29
C GLU A 49 7.74 -8.37 -2.46
N TYR A 50 6.57 -7.79 -2.18
CA TYR A 50 5.65 -7.24 -3.19
C TYR A 50 5.94 -5.80 -3.55
N THR A 51 6.59 -5.06 -2.67
CA THR A 51 7.00 -3.67 -2.90
C THR A 51 8.41 -3.47 -2.36
N PRO A 52 9.43 -4.06 -3.01
CA PRO A 52 10.79 -4.08 -2.47
C PRO A 52 11.46 -2.70 -2.42
N GLU A 53 10.98 -1.72 -3.19
CA GLU A 53 11.64 -0.43 -3.31
C GLU A 53 10.64 0.70 -3.53
N VAL A 54 10.92 1.84 -2.90
CA VAL A 54 10.30 3.14 -3.18
C VAL A 54 11.44 4.10 -3.47
N THR A 55 11.52 4.56 -4.71
CA THR A 55 12.51 5.55 -5.13
C THR A 55 11.95 6.95 -4.87
N THR A 56 12.62 7.71 -4.02
CA THR A 56 12.28 9.11 -3.73
C THR A 56 13.26 10.04 -4.46
N LYS A 57 12.85 11.30 -4.70
CA LYS A 57 13.70 12.29 -5.38
C LYS A 57 15.05 12.52 -4.69
N THR A 58 15.07 12.46 -3.36
CA THR A 58 16.25 12.68 -2.51
C THR A 58 17.02 11.39 -2.20
N GLY A 59 16.45 10.22 -2.50
CA GLY A 59 16.95 8.92 -2.04
C GLY A 59 16.85 8.70 -0.53
N THR A 60 16.12 9.57 0.19
CA THR A 60 15.85 9.45 1.64
C THR A 60 14.43 8.92 1.88
N ASN A 61 14.12 8.57 3.13
CA ASN A 61 12.77 8.20 3.56
C ASN A 61 11.86 9.43 3.79
N GLU A 62 12.40 10.64 3.56
CA GLU A 62 11.67 11.89 3.73
C GLU A 62 10.84 12.14 2.48
N VAL A 63 9.53 12.10 2.65
CA VAL A 63 8.53 12.36 1.63
C VAL A 63 7.47 13.25 2.26
N ALA A 64 7.12 14.33 1.56
CA ALA A 64 6.02 15.22 1.91
C ALA A 64 4.84 15.00 0.96
N VAL A 65 3.66 15.49 1.35
CA VAL A 65 2.49 15.52 0.46
C VAL A 65 2.83 16.32 -0.81
N GLY A 66 2.47 15.78 -1.96
CA GLY A 66 2.74 16.35 -3.29
C GLY A 66 4.06 15.87 -3.92
N ASP A 67 4.94 15.22 -3.17
CA ASP A 67 6.17 14.67 -3.73
C ASP A 67 5.90 13.53 -4.71
N GLN A 68 6.75 13.46 -5.73
CA GLN A 68 6.81 12.36 -6.68
C GLN A 68 7.73 11.25 -6.15
N VAL A 69 7.22 10.02 -6.16
CA VAL A 69 7.98 8.81 -5.85
C VAL A 69 7.73 7.76 -6.93
N THR A 70 8.66 6.82 -7.10
CA THR A 70 8.44 5.64 -7.94
C THR A 70 8.32 4.43 -7.05
N VAL A 71 7.16 3.76 -7.07
CA VAL A 71 6.93 2.53 -6.30
C VAL A 71 7.20 1.32 -7.19
N HIS A 72 8.04 0.42 -6.72
CA HIS A 72 8.47 -0.76 -7.47
C HIS A 72 7.62 -1.95 -7.01
N TYR A 73 6.65 -2.36 -7.81
CA TYR A 73 5.74 -3.46 -7.49
C TYR A 73 6.21 -4.76 -8.10
N ARG A 74 6.13 -5.83 -7.31
CA ARG A 74 6.39 -7.20 -7.71
C ARG A 74 5.17 -8.06 -7.36
N PRO A 75 4.26 -8.34 -8.30
CA PRO A 75 3.04 -9.08 -8.00
C PRO A 75 3.26 -10.54 -7.59
N GLU A 76 4.42 -11.12 -7.94
CA GLU A 76 4.81 -12.50 -7.65
C GLU A 76 6.31 -12.55 -7.33
N PRO A 77 6.79 -13.40 -6.41
CA PRO A 77 8.20 -13.43 -5.98
C PRO A 77 9.24 -13.53 -7.11
N THR A 78 8.90 -14.21 -8.21
CA THR A 78 9.74 -14.40 -9.42
C THR A 78 9.30 -13.54 -10.61
N GLY A 79 8.29 -12.67 -10.43
CA GLY A 79 7.73 -11.83 -11.48
C GLY A 79 8.58 -10.59 -11.80
N THR A 80 8.29 -9.98 -12.95
CA THR A 80 8.89 -8.70 -13.36
C THR A 80 8.48 -7.57 -12.41
N ILE A 81 9.45 -6.73 -12.04
CA ILE A 81 9.17 -5.52 -11.27
C ILE A 81 8.54 -4.48 -12.20
N SER A 82 7.36 -4.00 -11.83
CA SER A 82 6.71 -2.86 -12.48
C SER A 82 7.03 -1.59 -11.71
N GLN A 83 7.43 -0.54 -12.42
CA GLN A 83 7.70 0.78 -11.85
C GLN A 83 6.49 1.67 -12.08
N ILE A 84 5.86 2.13 -11.00
CA ILE A 84 4.70 3.00 -11.08
C ILE A 84 5.08 4.35 -10.45
N PRO A 85 5.12 5.43 -11.25
CA PRO A 85 5.19 6.78 -10.72
C PRO A 85 3.98 7.03 -9.83
N CYS A 86 4.19 7.67 -8.69
CA CYS A 86 3.15 7.97 -7.73
C CYS A 86 3.32 9.37 -7.14
N THR A 87 2.20 10.02 -6.86
CA THR A 87 2.17 11.22 -6.02
C THR A 87 1.85 10.85 -4.58
N ALA A 88 2.58 11.41 -3.61
CA ALA A 88 2.26 11.34 -2.19
C ALA A 88 0.99 12.16 -1.88
N MET A 89 -0.12 11.51 -1.58
CA MET A 89 -1.39 12.20 -1.29
C MET A 89 -1.56 12.51 0.19
N THR A 90 -1.09 11.60 1.04
CA THR A 90 -1.14 11.73 2.50
C THR A 90 0.15 11.20 3.08
N VAL A 91 0.78 11.97 3.95
CA VAL A 91 1.89 11.52 4.79
C VAL A 91 1.65 12.10 6.19
N SER A 92 1.04 11.31 7.09
CA SER A 92 0.69 11.76 8.44
C SER A 92 1.28 10.82 9.48
N ASP A 93 2.24 11.31 10.25
CA ASP A 93 2.82 10.57 11.37
C ASP A 93 1.88 10.53 12.59
N ALA A 94 1.06 11.57 12.77
CA ALA A 94 0.04 11.61 13.83
C ALA A 94 -1.05 10.55 13.61
N GLU A 95 -1.59 10.51 12.39
CA GLU A 95 -2.65 9.56 11.99
C GLU A 95 -2.11 8.22 11.49
N ARG A 96 -0.77 8.07 11.44
CA ARG A 96 -0.05 6.90 10.92
C ARG A 96 -0.64 6.39 9.60
N THR A 97 -0.84 7.33 8.68
CA THR A 97 -1.50 7.11 7.40
C THR A 97 -0.62 7.62 6.26
N LEU A 98 -0.41 6.75 5.27
CA LEU A 98 0.35 7.01 4.05
C LEU A 98 -0.54 6.69 2.85
N CYS A 99 -0.62 7.59 1.88
CA CYS A 99 -1.38 7.37 0.66
C CYS A 99 -0.56 7.72 -0.58
N TRP A 100 -0.53 6.80 -1.54
CA TRP A 100 0.06 6.97 -2.86
C TRP A 100 -1.05 7.04 -3.90
N ARG A 101 -1.00 8.02 -4.80
CA ARG A 101 -1.80 8.01 -6.03
C ARG A 101 -0.93 7.54 -7.17
N GLY A 102 -1.26 6.40 -7.76
CA GLY A 102 -0.51 5.85 -8.88
C GLY A 102 -0.81 6.59 -10.18
N GLU A 103 0.21 6.78 -11.01
CA GLU A 103 0.15 7.45 -12.30
C GLU A 103 0.82 6.55 -13.36
N PRO A 104 0.16 5.43 -13.75
CA PRO A 104 0.75 4.49 -14.68
C PRO A 104 1.06 5.16 -16.03
N PHE A 105 2.23 4.88 -16.58
CA PHE A 105 2.70 5.53 -17.80
C PHE A 105 1.72 5.34 -18.97
N GLY A 106 1.34 6.46 -19.61
CA GLY A 106 0.40 6.46 -20.74
C GLY A 106 -1.07 6.25 -20.36
N VAL A 107 -1.40 6.18 -19.06
CA VAL A 107 -2.77 5.99 -18.59
C VAL A 107 -3.26 7.27 -17.89
N PRO A 108 -4.19 8.02 -18.48
CA PRO A 108 -4.71 9.23 -17.85
C PRO A 108 -5.62 8.91 -16.65
N ALA A 109 -5.66 9.79 -15.65
CA ALA A 109 -6.40 9.57 -14.40
C ALA A 109 -7.91 9.31 -14.60
N TRP A 110 -8.55 9.91 -15.61
CA TRP A 110 -9.97 9.64 -15.90
C TRP A 110 -10.21 8.18 -16.36
N LEU A 111 -9.18 7.52 -16.92
CA LEU A 111 -9.25 6.16 -17.41
C LEU A 111 -8.97 5.15 -16.29
N LEU A 112 -7.93 5.40 -15.49
CA LEU A 112 -7.57 4.64 -14.30
C LEU A 112 -6.92 5.57 -13.27
N LEU A 113 -7.53 5.67 -12.10
CA LEU A 113 -6.98 6.38 -10.95
C LEU A 113 -6.94 5.42 -9.76
N PRO A 114 -5.77 4.86 -9.43
CA PRO A 114 -5.55 4.05 -8.24
C PRO A 114 -4.98 4.89 -7.08
N GLU A 115 -5.58 4.80 -5.90
CA GLU A 115 -5.01 5.33 -4.66
C GLU A 115 -4.79 4.20 -3.64
N LYS A 116 -3.55 4.03 -3.21
CA LYS A 116 -3.11 3.02 -2.26
C LYS A 116 -2.86 3.64 -0.89
N VAL A 117 -3.63 3.22 0.09
CA VAL A 117 -3.55 3.68 1.48
C VAL A 117 -2.93 2.60 2.36
N GLN A 118 -2.08 3.02 3.29
CA GLN A 118 -1.55 2.23 4.39
C GLN A 118 -1.85 2.97 5.69
N ARG A 119 -2.48 2.30 6.65
CA ARG A 119 -2.90 2.88 7.91
C ARG A 119 -2.54 1.97 9.08
N VAL A 120 -2.07 2.55 10.18
CA VAL A 120 -1.86 1.83 11.44
C VAL A 120 -2.75 2.42 12.52
N THR A 121 -3.68 1.62 13.02
CA THR A 121 -4.61 2.00 14.09
C THR A 121 -4.22 1.32 15.40
N PRO A 122 -3.90 2.04 16.48
CA PRO A 122 -3.64 1.43 17.79
C PRO A 122 -4.83 0.60 18.29
N LYS A 123 -4.56 -0.55 18.92
CA LYS A 123 -5.55 -1.45 19.54
C LYS A 123 -5.19 -1.74 21.01
N GLY A 124 -4.58 -0.76 21.67
CA GLY A 124 -3.98 -0.87 23.00
C GLY A 124 -2.50 -0.46 22.93
N ASP A 125 -1.79 -0.63 24.05
CA ASP A 125 -0.41 -0.17 24.18
C ASP A 125 0.58 -1.05 23.37
N ASP A 126 0.31 -2.35 23.32
CA ASP A 126 1.21 -3.35 22.73
C ASP A 126 0.69 -4.00 21.44
N SER A 127 -0.42 -3.49 20.87
CA SER A 127 -0.94 -4.02 19.61
C SER A 127 -1.55 -2.95 18.72
N CYS A 128 -1.54 -3.21 17.42
CA CYS A 128 -2.18 -2.36 16.42
C CYS A 128 -2.79 -3.17 15.29
N LEU A 129 -3.71 -2.54 14.57
CA LEU A 129 -4.21 -3.02 13.30
C LEU A 129 -3.49 -2.27 12.17
N TYR A 130 -2.80 -3.01 11.32
CA TYR A 130 -2.32 -2.50 10.03
C TYR A 130 -3.34 -2.82 8.94
N GLU A 131 -3.68 -1.81 8.15
CA GLU A 131 -4.57 -1.92 7.00
C GLU A 131 -3.84 -1.40 5.77
N ILE A 132 -4.00 -2.11 4.66
CA ILE A 132 -3.50 -1.70 3.35
C ILE A 132 -4.60 -1.95 2.33
N PHE A 133 -4.94 -0.92 1.58
CA PHE A 133 -5.95 -1.02 0.55
C PHE A 133 -5.63 -0.15 -0.64
N GLU A 134 -6.13 -0.55 -1.80
CA GLU A 134 -6.06 0.24 -3.02
C GLU A 134 -7.47 0.38 -3.59
N THR A 135 -7.94 1.61 -3.66
CA THR A 135 -9.22 1.97 -4.28
C THR A 135 -8.95 2.52 -5.65
N GLN A 136 -9.75 2.09 -6.62
CA GLN A 136 -9.59 2.50 -8.02
C GLN A 136 -10.87 3.10 -8.58
N SER A 137 -10.72 4.14 -9.40
CA SER A 137 -11.80 4.74 -10.18
C SER A 137 -11.44 4.84 -11.66
N GLY A 138 -12.47 4.99 -12.50
CA GLY A 138 -12.36 5.09 -13.95
C GLY A 138 -12.77 3.80 -14.68
N PRO A 139 -13.08 3.88 -15.99
CA PRO A 139 -13.59 2.74 -16.76
C PRO A 139 -12.64 1.53 -16.78
N MET A 140 -11.32 1.75 -16.78
CA MET A 140 -10.35 0.66 -16.81
C MET A 140 -10.31 -0.12 -15.49
N SER A 141 -10.76 0.46 -14.37
CA SER A 141 -10.82 -0.23 -13.07
C SER A 141 -11.75 -1.44 -13.09
N TYR A 142 -12.78 -1.48 -13.95
CA TYR A 142 -13.62 -2.68 -14.11
C TYR A 142 -12.83 -3.85 -14.69
N LEU A 143 -11.99 -3.60 -15.70
CA LEU A 143 -11.13 -4.63 -16.30
C LEU A 143 -10.08 -5.11 -15.30
N VAL A 144 -9.48 -4.18 -14.55
CA VAL A 144 -8.53 -4.49 -13.49
C VAL A 144 -9.18 -5.35 -12.40
N LYS A 145 -10.38 -4.98 -11.93
CA LYS A 145 -11.15 -5.74 -10.95
C LYS A 145 -11.37 -7.19 -11.40
N TRP A 146 -11.82 -7.38 -12.64
CA TRP A 146 -12.13 -8.71 -13.16
C TRP A 146 -10.88 -9.56 -13.43
N GLY A 147 -9.83 -8.97 -14.00
CA GLY A 147 -8.61 -9.71 -14.36
C GLY A 147 -7.62 -9.90 -13.21
N MET A 148 -7.52 -8.92 -12.30
CA MET A 148 -6.46 -8.85 -11.29
C MET A 148 -6.96 -8.62 -9.86
N GLY A 149 -8.26 -8.38 -9.63
CA GLY A 149 -8.76 -7.96 -8.32
C GLY A 149 -8.44 -8.93 -7.18
N ALA A 150 -8.57 -10.24 -7.43
CA ALA A 150 -8.19 -11.27 -6.47
C ALA A 150 -6.66 -11.27 -6.20
N LYS A 151 -5.85 -11.10 -7.25
CA LYS A 151 -4.38 -11.05 -7.15
C LYS A 151 -3.90 -9.83 -6.39
N GLN A 152 -4.47 -8.65 -6.64
CA GLN A 152 -4.15 -7.43 -5.90
C GLN A 152 -4.56 -7.50 -4.43
N SER A 153 -5.70 -8.11 -4.14
CA SER A 153 -6.13 -8.32 -2.74
C SER A 153 -5.19 -9.30 -2.03
N ALA A 154 -4.80 -10.39 -2.70
CA ALA A 154 -3.80 -11.32 -2.18
C ALA A 154 -2.43 -10.65 -1.97
N MET A 155 -2.01 -9.77 -2.88
CA MET A 155 -0.79 -8.97 -2.73
C MET A 155 -0.87 -8.04 -1.52
N ASN A 156 -1.97 -7.30 -1.34
CA ASN A 156 -2.15 -6.44 -0.17
C ASN A 156 -2.18 -7.24 1.14
N GLN A 157 -2.82 -8.41 1.16
CA GLN A 157 -2.74 -9.30 2.32
C GLN A 157 -1.32 -9.80 2.56
N GLY A 158 -0.60 -10.21 1.52
CA GLY A 158 0.79 -10.65 1.61
C GLY A 158 1.72 -9.56 2.18
N ILE A 159 1.51 -8.30 1.79
CA ILE A 159 2.21 -7.14 2.37
C ILE A 159 1.92 -7.02 3.88
N ALA A 160 0.65 -7.13 4.27
CA ALA A 160 0.25 -7.06 5.68
C ALA A 160 0.87 -8.18 6.52
N ASP A 161 0.82 -9.42 6.02
CA ASP A 161 1.41 -10.58 6.68
C ASP A 161 2.93 -10.47 6.77
N ALA A 162 3.57 -9.89 5.76
CA ALA A 162 5.01 -9.69 5.75
C ALA A 162 5.47 -8.60 6.74
N LEU A 163 4.73 -7.48 6.81
CA LEU A 163 4.99 -6.43 7.79
C LEU A 163 4.81 -6.95 9.22
N ARG A 164 3.75 -7.73 9.46
CA ARG A 164 3.52 -8.39 10.74
C ARG A 164 4.72 -9.25 11.16
N ARG A 165 5.13 -10.20 10.31
CA ARG A 165 6.28 -11.10 10.56
C ARG A 165 7.55 -10.30 10.89
N TYR A 166 7.83 -9.28 10.10
CA TYR A 166 8.98 -8.41 10.31
C TYR A 166 8.93 -7.64 11.64
N ALA A 167 7.79 -7.00 11.94
CA ALA A 167 7.62 -6.22 13.17
C ALA A 167 7.64 -7.10 14.42
N GLU A 168 7.08 -8.31 14.35
CA GLU A 168 7.05 -9.27 15.45
C GLU A 168 8.39 -9.99 15.66
N GLY A 169 9.33 -9.88 14.71
CA GLY A 169 10.63 -10.55 14.77
C GLY A 169 10.55 -12.04 14.46
N GLU A 170 9.52 -12.47 13.72
CA GLU A 170 9.40 -13.85 13.26
C GLU A 170 10.44 -14.09 12.17
N SER A 171 11.52 -14.79 12.52
CA SER A 171 12.54 -15.23 11.56
C SER A 171 11.86 -16.06 10.47
N GLY A 172 11.77 -15.49 9.26
CA GLY A 172 11.36 -16.24 8.08
C GLY A 172 12.33 -17.40 7.88
N ASN A 173 11.90 -18.61 8.19
CA ASN A 173 12.61 -19.81 7.79
C ASN A 173 12.55 -19.82 6.25
N LYS A 174 13.66 -19.42 5.63
CA LYS A 174 13.86 -19.53 4.18
C LYS A 174 13.94 -20.99 3.78
#